data_AF-A0A7J8P857-F1
#
_entry.id   AF-A0A7J8P857-F1
#
_cell.length_a   1.000
_cell.length_b   1.000
_cell.length_c   1.000
_cell.angle_alpha   90.00
_cell.angle_beta   90.00
_cell.angle_gamma   90.00
#
_symmetry.space_group_name_H-M   'P 1'
#
loop_
_entity.id
_entity.type
_entity.pdbx_description
1 polymer ?
#
loop_
_entity_poly.entity_id
_entity_poly.type
_entity_poly.pdbx_seq_one_letter_code
_entity_poly.pdbx_strand_id
1 'polypeptide(L)'
;VWLYSLGLGSLVYRVEKVCDGSGEDPTCSRSVTGNSIMDHLNYYGVDLMCQEWRSCRIVMDPRVAEYGKTDHKGNFILSRAPAMRVRSNEGEVKASA
;
A
#
# COMPACT_ATOMS: atom_id res chain seq x y z
N VAL A 1 -9.65 10.71 -1.54
CA VAL A 1 -9.87 11.98 -0.81
C VAL A 1 -8.52 12.63 -0.56
N TRP A 2 -8.43 13.95 -0.65
CA TRP A 2 -7.20 14.74 -0.57
C TRP A 2 -7.38 15.98 0.33
N LEU A 3 -6.35 16.33 1.11
CA LEU A 3 -6.37 17.52 1.96
C LEU A 3 -5.45 18.60 1.41
N TYR A 4 -5.93 19.83 1.41
CA TYR A 4 -5.12 20.98 1.01
C TYR A 4 -5.52 22.22 1.81
N SER A 5 -4.61 23.20 1.85
CA SER A 5 -4.82 24.45 2.56
C SER A 5 -5.31 25.52 1.60
N LEU A 6 -6.44 26.15 1.92
CA LEU A 6 -6.93 27.35 1.24
C LEU A 6 -6.58 28.58 2.07
N GLY A 7 -5.97 29.59 1.43
CA GLY A 7 -5.73 30.90 2.03
C GLY A 7 -6.84 31.88 1.64
N LEU A 8 -7.52 32.47 2.63
CA LEU A 8 -8.40 33.63 2.47
C LEU A 8 -7.89 34.76 3.36
N GLY A 9 -7.13 35.69 2.79
CA GLY A 9 -6.49 36.77 3.55
C GLY A 9 -5.48 36.21 4.55
N SER A 10 -5.67 36.48 5.85
CA SER A 10 -4.82 35.95 6.93
C SER A 10 -5.22 34.56 7.41
N LEU A 11 -6.30 33.97 6.87
CA LEU A 11 -6.90 32.75 7.39
C LEU A 11 -6.54 31.55 6.50
N VAL A 12 -6.02 30.50 7.13
CA VAL A 12 -5.64 29.24 6.45
C VAL A 12 -6.58 28.14 6.91
N TYR A 13 -7.38 27.61 5.99
CA TYR A 13 -8.29 26.50 6.26
C TYR A 13 -7.82 25.22 5.57
N ARG A 14 -7.78 24.11 6.32
CA ARG A 14 -7.63 22.77 5.76
C ARG A 14 -8.98 22.30 5.25
N VAL A 15 -9.06 21.99 3.97
CA VAL A 15 -10.27 21.48 3.32
C VAL A 15 -10.02 20.14 2.66
N GLU A 16 -11.10 19.37 2.55
CA GLU A 16 -11.14 18.06 1.92
C GLU A 16 -11.65 18.16 0.49
N LYS A 17 -10.96 17.48 -0.44
CA LYS A 17 -11.41 17.24 -1.80
C LYS A 17 -11.66 15.76 -2.01
N VAL A 18 -12.88 15.42 -2.44
CA VAL A 18 -13.18 14.08 -2.94
C VAL A 18 -12.61 13.96 -4.36
N CYS A 19 -11.82 12.92 -4.59
CA CYS A 19 -11.16 12.68 -5.88
C CYS A 19 -12.07 11.82 -6.77
N ASP A 20 -11.79 11.76 -8.07
CA ASP A 20 -12.64 11.10 -9.07
C ASP A 20 -12.81 9.56 -8.92
N GLY A 21 -12.09 8.94 -7.98
CA GLY A 21 -12.15 7.51 -7.70
C GLY A 21 -11.29 6.65 -8.63
N SER A 22 -10.62 7.22 -9.64
CA SER A 22 -9.72 6.50 -10.54
C SER A 22 -8.43 6.03 -9.87
N GLY A 23 -8.04 6.70 -8.78
CA GLY A 23 -6.71 6.57 -8.18
C GLY A 23 -5.63 7.37 -8.92
N GLU A 24 -5.96 7.97 -10.07
CA GLU A 24 -5.03 8.64 -10.98
C GLU A 24 -5.36 10.12 -11.22
N ASP A 25 -6.25 10.71 -10.40
CA ASP A 25 -6.66 12.11 -10.49
C ASP A 25 -5.44 13.05 -10.38
N PRO A 26 -5.09 13.80 -11.45
CA PRO A 26 -3.90 14.64 -11.51
C PRO A 26 -4.01 15.88 -10.62
N THR A 27 -5.16 16.12 -10.01
CA THR A 27 -5.43 17.25 -9.10
C THR A 27 -5.67 16.80 -7.66
N CYS A 28 -5.31 15.56 -7.35
CA CYS A 28 -5.41 14.90 -6.04
C CYS A 28 -4.04 14.28 -5.68
N SER A 29 -4.00 13.01 -5.26
CA SER A 29 -2.81 12.29 -4.82
C SER A 29 -1.71 12.24 -5.89
N ARG A 30 -2.10 12.17 -7.16
CA ARG A 30 -1.15 12.09 -8.28
C ARG A 30 -0.46 13.41 -8.62
N SER A 31 -0.95 14.53 -8.07
CA SER A 31 -0.31 15.84 -8.21
C SER A 31 0.95 15.98 -7.35
N VAL A 32 1.12 15.10 -6.37
CA VAL A 32 2.21 15.17 -5.39
C VAL A 32 3.31 14.20 -5.78
N THR A 33 4.48 14.74 -6.08
CA THR A 33 5.72 13.96 -6.12
C THR A 33 6.12 13.59 -4.70
N GLY A 34 5.64 12.44 -4.23
CA GLY A 34 6.11 11.83 -2.99
C GLY A 34 7.45 11.15 -3.22
N ASN A 35 8.46 11.54 -2.43
CA ASN A 35 9.82 11.00 -2.56
C ASN A 35 10.15 10.01 -1.43
N SER A 36 9.28 9.93 -0.40
CA SER A 36 9.51 9.08 0.76
C SER A 36 8.22 8.46 1.29
N ILE A 37 8.32 7.24 1.81
CA ILE A 37 7.24 6.61 2.60
C ILE A 37 6.92 7.43 3.87
N MET A 38 7.86 8.26 4.32
CA MET A 38 7.65 9.17 5.45
C MET A 38 6.48 10.14 5.21
N ASP A 39 6.25 10.52 3.95
CA ASP A 39 5.16 11.42 3.55
C ASP A 39 3.77 10.79 3.82
N HIS A 40 3.70 9.47 3.98
CA HIS A 40 2.48 8.73 4.27
C HIS A 40 2.21 8.55 5.76
N LEU A 41 3.12 8.95 6.65
CA LEU A 41 2.95 8.74 8.10
C LEU A 41 2.03 9.77 8.74
N ASN A 42 1.70 10.83 8.02
CA ASN A 42 0.70 11.81 8.45
C ASN A 42 -0.57 11.65 7.63
N TYR A 43 -1.62 11.13 8.25
CA TYR A 43 -2.93 10.96 7.62
C TYR A 43 -3.95 11.88 8.30
N TYR A 44 -4.54 12.81 7.55
CA TYR A 44 -5.43 13.86 8.10
C TYR A 44 -4.84 14.71 9.23
N GLY A 45 -3.52 14.90 9.23
CA GLY A 45 -2.83 15.59 10.33
C GLY A 45 -2.74 14.78 11.62
N VAL A 46 -3.11 13.50 11.56
CA VAL A 46 -2.81 12.52 12.60
C VAL A 46 -1.51 11.83 12.22
N ASP A 47 -0.53 11.91 13.12
CA ASP A 47 0.71 11.14 13.00
C ASP A 47 0.44 9.68 13.34
N LEU A 48 0.73 8.79 12.39
CA LEU A 48 0.57 7.35 12.53
C LEU A 48 1.71 6.72 13.36
N MET A 49 2.71 7.50 13.79
CA MET A 49 3.72 7.14 14.79
C MET A 49 4.47 5.83 14.49
N CYS A 50 4.73 5.53 13.21
CA CYS A 50 5.48 4.33 12.79
C CYS A 50 6.95 4.61 12.47
N GLN A 51 7.50 5.74 12.94
CA GLN A 51 8.90 6.12 12.74
C GLN A 51 9.87 5.25 13.54
N GLU A 52 9.41 4.64 14.63
CA GLU A 52 10.20 3.77 15.49
C GLU A 52 9.88 2.30 15.23
N TRP A 53 10.91 1.46 15.19
CA TRP A 53 10.75 0.01 15.09
C TRP A 53 10.00 -0.49 16.33
N ARG A 54 8.76 -0.94 16.11
CA ARG A 54 7.96 -1.67 17.10
C ARG A 54 7.70 -3.08 16.58
N SER A 55 7.35 -4.02 17.45
CA SER A 55 6.96 -5.40 17.07
C SER A 55 5.60 -5.46 16.36
N CYS A 56 5.34 -4.51 15.46
CA CYS A 56 4.11 -4.44 14.69
C CYS A 56 4.15 -5.44 13.53
N ARG A 57 3.07 -6.21 13.38
CA ARG A 57 2.85 -7.07 12.21
C ARG A 57 2.13 -6.25 11.13
N ILE A 58 2.63 -6.30 9.89
CA ILE A 58 1.90 -5.74 8.74
C ILE A 58 0.58 -6.51 8.59
N VAL A 59 -0.55 -5.81 8.72
CA VAL A 59 -1.88 -6.36 8.48
C VAL A 59 -2.23 -6.09 7.03
N MET A 60 -2.27 -7.15 6.22
CA MET A 60 -2.59 -7.08 4.80
C MET A 60 -4.00 -7.62 4.56
N ASP A 61 -4.78 -6.95 3.70
CA ASP A 61 -6.08 -7.47 3.25
C ASP A 61 -5.86 -8.82 2.54
N PRO A 62 -6.68 -9.86 2.83
CA PRO A 62 -6.54 -11.17 2.19
C PRO A 62 -6.49 -11.13 0.67
N ARG A 63 -7.19 -10.19 0.04
CA ARG A 63 -7.20 -10.00 -1.43
C ARG A 63 -5.87 -9.49 -1.96
N VAL A 64 -5.12 -8.73 -1.17
CA VAL A 64 -3.78 -8.24 -1.52
C VAL A 64 -2.72 -9.32 -1.22
N ALA A 65 -2.95 -10.15 -0.20
CA ALA A 65 -2.06 -11.27 0.14
C ALA A 65 -1.91 -12.29 -1.00
N GLU A 66 -2.92 -12.45 -1.87
CA GLU A 66 -2.83 -13.32 -3.05
C GLU A 66 -1.79 -12.87 -4.08
N TYR A 67 -1.40 -11.59 -4.03
CA TYR A 67 -0.38 -10.99 -4.89
C TYR A 67 0.98 -10.90 -4.19
N GLY A 68 1.05 -11.33 -2.92
CA GLY A 68 2.24 -11.21 -2.09
C GLY A 68 2.92 -12.54 -1.82
N LYS A 69 4.24 -12.50 -1.71
CA LYS A 69 5.05 -13.56 -1.09
C LYS A 69 5.86 -12.96 0.05
N THR A 70 6.00 -13.71 1.13
CA THR A 70 6.88 -13.35 2.25
C THR A 70 8.14 -14.19 2.17
N ASP A 71 9.31 -13.56 2.19
CA ASP A 71 10.57 -14.30 2.24
C ASP A 71 10.86 -14.83 3.65
N HIS A 72 11.90 -15.66 3.78
CA HIS A 72 12.32 -16.23 5.06
C HIS A 72 12.86 -15.19 6.07
N LYS A 73 13.11 -13.94 5.63
CA LYS A 73 13.50 -12.81 6.47
C LYS A 73 12.30 -11.94 6.87
N GLY A 74 11.09 -12.26 6.40
CA GLY A 74 9.87 -11.53 6.70
C GLY A 74 9.58 -10.35 5.76
N ASN A 75 10.34 -10.17 4.67
CA ASN A 75 10.08 -9.11 3.69
C ASN A 75 8.90 -9.50 2.79
N PHE A 76 8.04 -8.53 2.45
CA PHE A 76 6.90 -8.72 1.55
C PHE A 76 7.27 -8.30 0.12
N ILE A 77 7.09 -9.22 -0.82
CA ILE A 77 7.26 -8.98 -2.26
C ILE A 77 5.88 -9.05 -2.91
N LEU A 78 5.40 -7.93 -3.45
CA LEU A 78 4.13 -7.85 -4.18
C LEU A 78 4.38 -7.93 -5.69
N SER A 79 3.61 -8.73 -6.41
CA SER A 79 3.65 -8.84 -7.86
C SER A 79 2.33 -8.47 -8.50
N ARG A 80 2.36 -7.90 -9.71
CA ARG A 80 1.14 -7.55 -10.47
C ARG A 80 0.32 -8.79 -10.84
N ALA A 81 0.97 -9.91 -11.11
CA ALA A 81 0.33 -11.20 -11.26
C ALA A 81 0.15 -11.84 -9.88
N PRO A 82 -1.00 -12.48 -9.59
CA PRO A 82 -1.16 -13.22 -8.35
C PRO A 82 -0.08 -14.28 -8.24
N ALA A 83 0.38 -14.54 -7.02
CA ALA A 83 1.34 -15.59 -6.76
C ALA A 83 0.75 -16.92 -7.23
N MET A 84 1.31 -17.45 -8.33
CA MET A 84 0.87 -18.70 -8.95
C MET A 84 0.71 -19.75 -7.84
N ARG A 85 -0.54 -20.20 -7.60
CA ARG A 85 -0.79 -21.34 -6.71
C ARG A 85 -0.09 -22.52 -7.37
N VAL A 86 1.06 -22.93 -6.84
CA VAL A 86 1.69 -24.19 -7.24
C VAL A 86 0.72 -25.28 -6.84
N ARG A 87 -0.14 -25.71 -7.78
CA ARG A 87 -0.78 -27.02 -7.68
C ARG A 87 0.32 -28.02 -7.93
N SER A 88 0.88 -28.58 -6.88
CA SER A 88 1.61 -29.83 -6.97
C SER A 88 0.60 -30.88 -7.47
N ASN A 89 0.58 -31.11 -8.78
CA ASN A 89 0.07 -32.37 -9.28
C ASN A 89 1.14 -33.40 -8.92
N GLU A 90 0.92 -34.14 -7.83
CA GLU A 90 1.64 -35.39 -7.56
C GLU A 90 1.29 -36.38 -8.67
N GLY A 91 2.06 -36.31 -9.75
CA GLY A 91 2.08 -37.33 -10.80
C GLY A 91 3.03 -38.44 -10.37
N GLU A 92 2.44 -39.55 -9.94
CA GLU A 92 3.06 -40.85 -9.72
C GLU A 92 3.92 -41.26 -10.93
N VAL A 93 5.25 -41.26 -10.78
CA VAL A 93 6.16 -41.91 -11.72
C VAL A 93 6.45 -43.31 -11.17
N LYS A 94 5.75 -44.32 -11.70
CA LYS A 94 6.11 -45.73 -11.55
C LYS A 94 7.46 -45.97 -12.23
N ALA A 95 8.45 -46.38 -11.45
CA ALA A 95 9.64 -47.03 -11.98
C ALA A 95 9.25 -48.44 -12.48
N SER A 96 9.53 -48.72 -13.76
CA SER A 96 9.43 -50.07 -14.32
C SER A 96 10.84 -50.63 -14.50
N ALA A 97 10.93 -51.93 -14.23
CA ALA A 97 12.10 -52.81 -14.04
C ALA A 97 13.28 -52.63 -15.01
#